data_AF-A0A976E2M9-F1
#
_entry.id   AF-A0A976E2M9-F1
#
_cell.length_a   1.000
_cell.length_b   1.000
_cell.length_c   1.000
_cell.angle_alpha   90.00
_cell.angle_beta   90.00
_cell.angle_gamma   90.00
#
_symmetry.space_group_name_H-M   'P 1'
#
loop_
_entity.id
_entity.type
_entity.pdbx_description
1 polymer ?
#
loop_
_entity_poly.entity_id
_entity_poly.type
_entity_poly.pdbx_seq_one_letter_code
_entity_poly.pdbx_strand_id
1 'polypeptide(L)'
;MKALQIAATGMAAQQMKVDVVSNNLANMSTTGYNPRRADFADLHYQQMARPGSLTAEDGSMLPTGIQIGLGVRPASVSVVLGQGSLDATGADLDVAIEGNGYIEVTMPSGLTGYTRDGSLKRSAEGVIVTSDGYPVVPGITIPADARGITISATGEVWADFADRLEP
;
A
#
# COMPACT_ATOMS: atom_id res chain seq x y z
N MET A 1 21.68 10.50 30.76
CA MET A 1 21.64 9.01 30.71
C MET A 1 21.48 8.55 29.26
N LYS A 2 22.57 8.19 28.56
CA LYS A 2 22.52 7.80 27.12
C LYS A 2 21.80 6.47 26.88
N ALA A 3 21.96 5.51 27.79
CA ALA A 3 21.32 4.19 27.68
C ALA A 3 19.78 4.28 27.64
N LEU A 4 19.17 5.17 28.45
CA LEU A 4 17.72 5.38 28.45
C LEU A 4 17.22 5.98 27.14
N GLN A 5 17.99 6.87 26.50
CA GLN A 5 17.63 7.45 25.21
C GLN A 5 17.72 6.42 24.07
N ILE A 6 18.75 5.58 24.08
CA ILE A 6 18.90 4.47 23.13
C ILE A 6 17.73 3.48 23.31
N ALA A 7 17.39 3.11 24.55
CA ALA A 7 16.25 2.25 24.83
C ALA A 7 14.92 2.89 24.39
N ALA A 8 14.71 4.17 24.69
CA ALA A 8 13.50 4.90 24.31
C ALA A 8 13.32 4.97 22.78
N THR A 9 14.38 5.28 22.04
CA THR A 9 14.33 5.30 20.56
C THR A 9 14.08 3.91 19.97
N GLY A 10 14.67 2.86 20.57
CA GLY A 10 14.39 1.48 20.22
C GLY A 10 12.93 1.09 20.45
N MET A 11 12.36 1.43 21.62
CA MET A 11 10.95 1.16 21.92
C MET A 11 10.01 1.93 20.97
N ALA A 12 10.28 3.20 20.70
CA ALA A 12 9.48 3.99 19.75
C ALA A 12 9.51 3.40 18.34
N ALA A 13 10.67 2.88 17.89
CA ALA A 13 10.78 2.19 16.62
C ALA A 13 9.96 0.88 16.59
N GLN A 14 9.98 0.11 17.68
CA GLN A 14 9.16 -1.11 17.77
C GLN A 14 7.67 -0.79 17.81
N GLN A 15 7.25 0.25 18.53
CA GLN A 15 5.85 0.71 18.51
C GLN A 15 5.41 1.03 17.08
N MET A 16 6.18 1.85 16.37
CA MET A 16 5.88 2.20 14.97
C MET A 16 5.78 0.95 14.07
N LYS A 17 6.68 -0.03 14.27
CA LYS A 17 6.63 -1.29 13.52
C LYS A 17 5.34 -2.06 13.81
N VAL A 18 4.94 -2.15 15.07
CA VAL A 18 3.68 -2.80 15.49
C VAL A 18 2.48 -2.08 14.92
N ASP A 19 2.47 -0.74 14.90
CA ASP A 19 1.37 0.05 14.35
C ASP A 19 1.20 -0.20 12.85
N VAL A 20 2.31 -0.23 12.10
CA VAL A 20 2.30 -0.52 10.65
C VAL A 20 1.83 -1.95 10.37
N VAL A 21 2.32 -2.95 11.12
CA VAL A 21 1.89 -4.34 10.96
C VAL A 21 0.41 -4.50 11.31
N SER A 22 -0.05 -3.86 12.37
CA SER A 22 -1.46 -3.89 12.80
C SER A 22 -2.37 -3.27 11.75
N ASN A 23 -1.96 -2.15 11.14
CA ASN A 23 -2.72 -1.53 10.06
C ASN A 23 -2.79 -2.43 8.81
N ASN A 24 -1.68 -3.06 8.44
CA ASN A 24 -1.67 -4.01 7.32
C ASN A 24 -2.60 -5.21 7.60
N LEU A 25 -2.56 -5.76 8.81
CA LEU A 25 -3.41 -6.88 9.20
C LEU A 25 -4.89 -6.51 9.18
N ALA A 26 -5.24 -5.32 9.66
CA ALA A 26 -6.62 -4.83 9.64
C ALA A 26 -7.16 -4.65 8.21
N ASN A 27 -6.29 -4.37 7.23
CA ASN A 27 -6.66 -4.18 5.83
C ASN A 27 -6.34 -5.39 4.95
N MET A 28 -6.03 -6.55 5.54
CA MET A 28 -5.64 -7.75 4.78
C MET A 28 -6.75 -8.24 3.84
N SER A 29 -8.01 -8.01 4.18
CA SER A 29 -9.18 -8.36 3.35
C SER A 29 -9.69 -7.21 2.49
N THR A 30 -9.03 -6.04 2.53
CA THR A 30 -9.44 -4.88 1.73
C THR A 30 -8.95 -5.03 0.29
N THR A 31 -9.88 -5.08 -0.67
CA THR A 31 -9.56 -5.21 -2.10
C THR A 31 -8.66 -4.07 -2.57
N GLY A 32 -7.58 -4.42 -3.28
CA GLY A 32 -6.64 -3.44 -3.83
C GLY A 32 -5.74 -2.74 -2.79
N TYR A 33 -5.73 -3.20 -1.53
CA TYR A 33 -4.84 -2.65 -0.50
C TYR A 33 -3.38 -3.03 -0.75
N ASN A 34 -2.50 -2.03 -0.70
CA ASN A 34 -1.05 -2.24 -0.80
C ASN A 34 -0.40 -2.11 0.59
N PRO A 35 0.26 -3.16 1.11
CA PRO A 35 0.82 -3.15 2.45
C PRO A 35 1.96 -2.14 2.57
N ARG A 36 2.12 -1.61 3.78
CA ARG A 36 3.18 -0.66 4.12
C ARG A 36 4.30 -1.35 4.89
N ARG A 37 5.54 -0.90 4.69
CA ARG A 37 6.71 -1.36 5.44
C ARG A 37 7.38 -0.19 6.14
N ALA A 38 7.65 -0.34 7.44
CA ALA A 38 8.45 0.61 8.21
C ALA A 38 9.94 0.24 8.10
N ASP A 39 10.75 1.17 7.60
CA ASP A 39 12.19 1.04 7.50
C ASP A 39 12.85 1.93 8.56
N PHE A 40 13.97 1.48 9.11
CA PHE A 40 14.68 2.14 10.21
C PHE A 40 16.16 2.30 9.88
N ALA A 41 16.77 3.35 10.42
CA ALA A 41 18.19 3.63 10.27
C ALA A 41 18.83 3.90 11.64
N ASP A 42 20.09 3.53 11.79
CA ASP A 42 20.90 3.85 12.95
C ASP A 42 21.16 5.36 13.06
N LEU A 43 21.43 5.80 14.28
CA LEU A 43 21.88 7.15 14.57
C LEU A 43 23.41 7.19 14.63
N HIS A 44 23.95 8.40 14.55
CA HIS A 44 25.39 8.65 14.57
C HIS A 44 26.09 7.97 15.77
N TYR A 45 27.33 7.56 15.57
CA TYR A 45 28.15 6.90 16.58
C TYR A 45 29.03 7.93 17.28
N GLN A 46 28.96 8.01 18.60
CA GLN A 46 29.88 8.83 19.38
C GLN A 46 31.18 8.07 19.62
N GLN A 47 32.29 8.65 19.17
CA GLN A 47 33.62 8.11 19.42
C GLN A 47 34.16 8.63 20.76
N MET A 48 34.25 7.74 21.75
CA MET A 48 34.80 8.09 23.07
C MET A 48 36.32 7.96 23.12
N ALA A 49 36.88 7.00 22.38
CA ALA A 49 38.32 6.84 22.25
C ALA A 49 38.68 6.43 20.82
N ARG A 50 39.75 7.01 20.28
CA ARG A 50 40.24 6.67 18.94
C ARG A 50 41.21 5.48 19.04
N PRO A 51 41.23 4.56 18.06
CA PRO A 51 42.32 3.60 17.96
C PRO A 51 43.67 4.36 17.90
N GLY A 52 44.68 3.89 18.63
CA GLY A 52 45.99 4.56 18.72
C GLY A 52 46.07 5.71 19.73
N SER A 53 45.05 5.93 20.55
CA SER A 53 45.13 6.88 21.69
C SER A 53 46.10 6.34 22.74
N LEU A 54 46.93 7.20 23.34
CA LEU A 54 47.78 6.84 24.48
C LEU A 54 46.92 6.61 25.73
N THR A 55 47.08 5.44 26.37
CA THR A 55 46.33 5.07 27.58
C THR A 55 47.05 5.39 28.88
N ALA A 56 48.37 5.45 28.85
CA ALA A 56 49.19 5.73 30.01
C ALA A 56 50.51 6.41 29.59
N GLU A 57 51.19 7.03 30.56
CA GLU A 57 52.52 7.65 30.39
C GLU A 57 53.61 6.64 29.98
N ASP A 58 53.32 5.34 30.07
CA ASP A 58 54.21 4.24 29.66
C ASP A 58 54.25 3.99 28.14
N GLY A 59 53.45 4.71 27.35
CA GLY A 59 53.39 4.57 25.89
C GLY A 59 52.45 3.47 25.39
N SER A 60 51.67 2.83 26.26
CA SER A 60 50.61 1.89 25.85
C SER A 60 49.56 2.59 25.00
N MET A 61 49.20 1.98 23.86
CA MET A 61 48.20 2.51 22.93
C MET A 61 46.93 1.66 22.95
N LEU A 62 45.77 2.31 22.80
CA LEU A 62 44.50 1.62 22.58
C LEU A 62 44.52 0.86 21.24
N PRO A 63 44.43 -0.48 21.24
CA PRO A 63 44.41 -1.25 19.98
C PRO A 63 43.08 -1.10 19.23
N THR A 64 41.97 -0.86 19.95
CA THR A 64 40.64 -0.66 19.38
C THR A 64 39.98 0.58 19.96
N GLY A 65 39.39 1.43 19.12
CA GLY A 65 38.63 2.60 19.58
C GLY A 65 37.30 2.21 20.24
N ILE A 66 36.73 3.13 21.03
CA ILE A 66 35.43 2.96 21.67
C ILE A 66 34.42 3.84 20.94
N GLN A 67 33.41 3.22 20.32
CA GLN A 67 32.30 3.91 19.66
C GLN A 67 30.96 3.42 20.22
N ILE A 68 30.03 4.33 20.47
CA ILE A 68 28.69 4.04 20.99
C ILE A 68 27.65 4.62 20.04
N GLY A 69 26.78 3.75 19.50
CA GLY A 69 25.65 4.17 18.67
C GLY A 69 24.60 4.92 19.48
N LEU A 70 24.03 5.98 18.91
CA LEU A 70 23.07 6.85 19.60
C LEU A 70 21.61 6.36 19.53
N GLY A 71 21.37 5.17 19.01
CA GLY A 71 20.04 4.57 18.89
C GLY A 71 19.59 4.43 17.44
N VAL A 72 18.28 4.49 17.22
CA VAL A 72 17.62 4.24 15.93
C VAL A 72 16.57 5.30 15.65
N ARG A 73 16.28 5.58 14.37
CA ARG A 73 15.14 6.40 13.96
C ARG A 73 14.34 5.72 12.84
N PRO A 74 13.04 6.03 12.71
CA PRO A 74 12.30 5.72 11.49
C PRO A 74 12.96 6.42 10.30
N ALA A 75 13.22 5.65 9.24
CA ALA A 75 13.75 6.17 7.98
C ALA A 75 12.60 6.53 7.04
N SER A 76 11.64 5.62 6.86
CA SER A 76 10.47 5.81 6.01
C SER A 76 9.38 4.78 6.33
N VAL A 77 8.16 5.07 5.87
CA VAL A 77 7.11 4.07 5.70
C VAL A 77 6.75 4.03 4.22
N SER A 78 7.18 2.97 3.53
CA SER A 78 6.98 2.82 2.08
C SER A 78 5.82 1.88 1.78
N VAL A 79 5.07 2.17 0.72
CA VAL A 79 4.10 1.23 0.15
C VAL A 79 4.84 0.18 -0.65
N VAL A 80 4.49 -1.09 -0.42
CA VAL A 80 4.99 -2.21 -1.22
C VAL A 80 3.99 -2.45 -2.35
N LEU A 81 4.40 -2.08 -3.57
CA LEU A 81 3.61 -2.31 -4.78
C LEU A 81 3.90 -3.73 -5.29
N GLY A 82 2.87 -4.56 -5.35
CA GLY A 82 2.95 -5.91 -5.88
C GLY A 82 1.56 -6.46 -6.16
N GLN A 83 1.47 -7.40 -7.11
CA GLN A 83 0.23 -8.12 -7.37
C GLN A 83 -0.06 -9.08 -6.22
N GLY A 84 -1.27 -8.99 -5.65
CA GLY A 84 -1.77 -9.94 -4.66
C GLY A 84 -2.38 -11.19 -5.31
N SER A 85 -2.91 -12.09 -4.49
CA SER A 85 -3.77 -13.17 -4.98
C SER A 85 -5.06 -12.60 -5.55
N LEU A 86 -5.56 -13.21 -6.62
CA LEU A 86 -6.85 -12.91 -7.20
C LEU A 86 -7.79 -14.06 -6.89
N ASP A 87 -8.95 -13.73 -6.33
CA ASP A 87 -10.02 -14.69 -6.03
C ASP A 87 -11.21 -14.42 -6.93
N ALA A 88 -11.72 -15.46 -7.60
CA ALA A 88 -12.90 -15.34 -8.44
C ALA A 88 -14.17 -15.25 -7.59
N THR A 89 -14.89 -14.13 -7.67
CA THR A 89 -16.13 -13.90 -6.90
C THR A 89 -17.39 -14.37 -7.64
N GLY A 90 -17.33 -14.48 -8.97
CA GLY A 90 -18.44 -14.87 -9.82
C GLY A 90 -19.48 -13.77 -10.07
N ALA A 91 -19.23 -12.53 -9.62
CA ALA A 91 -20.10 -11.39 -9.92
C ALA A 91 -19.67 -10.70 -11.22
N ASP A 92 -20.64 -10.36 -12.08
CA ASP A 92 -20.40 -9.80 -13.42
C ASP A 92 -19.64 -8.46 -13.43
N LEU A 93 -19.73 -7.70 -12.32
CA LEU A 93 -19.10 -6.38 -12.17
C LEU A 93 -17.85 -6.41 -11.28
N ASP A 94 -17.46 -7.57 -10.76
CA ASP A 94 -16.23 -7.70 -10.01
C ASP A 94 -15.07 -7.93 -10.98
N VAL A 95 -14.23 -6.91 -11.15
CA VAL A 95 -13.12 -6.91 -12.11
C VAL A 95 -11.80 -6.86 -11.36
N ALA A 96 -10.81 -7.59 -11.87
CA ALA A 96 -9.44 -7.49 -11.40
C ALA A 96 -8.51 -7.13 -12.55
N ILE A 97 -7.54 -6.26 -12.28
CA ILE A 97 -6.46 -5.96 -13.23
C ILE A 97 -5.30 -6.90 -12.93
N GLU A 98 -4.91 -7.69 -13.93
CA GLU A 98 -3.69 -8.48 -13.89
C GLU A 98 -2.51 -7.67 -14.42
N GLY A 99 -1.48 -7.48 -13.60
CA GLY A 99 -0.30 -6.69 -13.94
C GLY A 99 -0.44 -5.22 -13.55
N ASN A 100 0.06 -4.32 -14.40
CA ASN A 100 0.13 -2.89 -14.11
C ASN A 100 -1.12 -2.17 -14.62
N GLY A 101 -1.73 -1.34 -13.78
CA GLY A 101 -2.86 -0.50 -14.15
C GLY A 101 -3.71 -0.11 -12.95
N TYR A 102 -4.65 0.81 -13.20
CA TYR A 102 -5.67 1.26 -12.27
C TYR A 102 -6.96 1.54 -13.02
N ILE A 103 -8.09 1.38 -12.34
CA ILE A 103 -9.41 1.79 -12.80
C ILE A 103 -9.55 3.29 -12.55
N GLU A 104 -9.94 4.03 -13.59
CA GLU A 104 -10.17 5.46 -13.51
C GLU A 104 -11.60 5.76 -13.06
N VAL A 105 -11.75 6.66 -12.09
CA VAL A 105 -13.06 7.04 -11.51
C VAL A 105 -13.17 8.56 -11.42
N THR A 106 -14.38 9.10 -11.48
CA THR A 106 -14.61 10.53 -11.24
C THR A 106 -14.93 10.75 -9.76
N MET A 107 -14.06 11.48 -9.06
CA MET A 107 -14.26 11.84 -7.65
C MET A 107 -15.38 12.88 -7.48
N PRO A 108 -15.95 13.06 -6.28
CA PRO A 108 -16.97 14.08 -6.01
C PRO A 108 -16.53 15.51 -6.32
N SER A 109 -15.22 15.77 -6.32
CA SER A 109 -14.63 17.05 -6.72
C SER A 109 -14.66 17.31 -8.23
N GLY A 110 -15.06 16.32 -9.04
CA GLY A 110 -14.98 16.36 -10.51
C GLY A 110 -13.60 16.01 -11.08
N LEU A 111 -12.61 15.70 -10.22
CA LEU A 111 -11.28 15.27 -10.64
C LEU A 111 -11.23 13.75 -10.88
N THR A 112 -10.34 13.33 -11.77
CA THR A 112 -9.99 11.92 -11.96
C THR A 112 -9.29 11.35 -10.72
N GLY A 113 -9.79 10.22 -10.24
CA GLY A 113 -9.16 9.35 -9.24
C GLY A 113 -8.79 8.00 -9.84
N TYR A 114 -7.96 7.24 -9.13
CA TYR A 114 -7.49 5.92 -9.55
C TYR A 114 -7.68 4.92 -8.42
N THR A 115 -8.22 3.75 -8.74
CA THR A 115 -8.41 2.65 -7.78
C THR A 115 -7.98 1.32 -8.36
N ARG A 116 -7.55 0.41 -7.48
CA ARG A 116 -7.35 -1.01 -7.82
C ARG A 116 -8.47 -1.89 -7.28
N ASP A 117 -9.43 -1.30 -6.57
CA ASP A 117 -10.65 -1.96 -6.15
C ASP A 117 -11.60 -2.06 -7.33
N GLY A 118 -11.86 -3.28 -7.78
CA GLY A 118 -12.81 -3.56 -8.84
C GLY A 118 -14.11 -4.19 -8.35
N SER A 119 -14.47 -4.00 -7.08
CA SER A 119 -15.81 -4.33 -6.55
C SER A 119 -16.87 -3.33 -7.04
N LEU A 120 -17.10 -3.29 -8.35
CA LEU A 120 -17.99 -2.31 -8.97
C LEU A 120 -19.46 -2.66 -8.74
N LYS A 121 -20.32 -1.64 -8.81
CA LYS A 121 -21.76 -1.72 -8.59
C LYS A 121 -22.49 -0.93 -9.67
N ARG A 122 -23.78 -1.25 -9.83
CA ARG A 122 -24.70 -0.51 -10.71
C ARG A 122 -25.48 0.50 -9.87
N SER A 123 -25.46 1.78 -10.26
CA SER A 123 -26.28 2.82 -9.63
C SER A 123 -27.76 2.69 -10.02
N ALA A 124 -28.64 3.48 -9.39
CA ALA A 124 -30.06 3.53 -9.72
C ALA A 124 -30.32 4.00 -11.16
N GLU A 125 -29.44 4.85 -11.68
CA GLU A 125 -29.43 5.36 -13.05
C GLU A 125 -28.79 4.37 -14.04
N GLY A 126 -28.31 3.23 -13.54
CA GLY A 126 -27.67 2.18 -14.32
C GLY A 126 -26.19 2.40 -14.59
N VAL A 127 -25.56 3.43 -14.01
CA VAL A 127 -24.13 3.73 -14.23
C VAL A 127 -23.25 2.78 -13.41
N ILE A 128 -22.14 2.34 -13.97
CA ILE A 128 -21.12 1.59 -13.25
C ILE A 128 -20.38 2.54 -12.31
N VAL A 129 -20.46 2.24 -11.01
CA VAL A 129 -19.87 3.02 -9.92
C VAL A 129 -19.04 2.14 -9.00
N THR A 130 -18.12 2.72 -8.24
CA THR A 130 -17.46 2.04 -7.11
C THR A 130 -18.44 1.80 -5.97
N SER A 131 -18.01 1.04 -4.94
CA SER A 131 -18.77 0.88 -3.69
C SER A 131 -19.10 2.20 -2.98
N ASP A 132 -18.29 3.25 -3.20
CA ASP A 132 -18.54 4.61 -2.68
C ASP A 132 -19.46 5.46 -3.58
N GLY A 133 -19.92 4.91 -4.71
CA GLY A 133 -20.79 5.60 -5.66
C GLY A 133 -20.06 6.48 -6.69
N TYR A 134 -18.74 6.35 -6.84
CA TYR A 134 -17.99 7.13 -7.83
C TYR A 134 -18.07 6.48 -9.21
N PRO A 135 -18.51 7.20 -10.25
CA PRO A 135 -18.66 6.62 -11.58
C PRO A 135 -17.30 6.29 -12.19
N VAL A 136 -17.23 5.11 -12.82
CA VAL A 136 -16.07 4.66 -13.59
C VAL A 136 -16.03 5.43 -14.91
N VAL A 137 -14.87 5.98 -15.27
CA VAL A 137 -14.67 6.71 -16.53
C VAL A 137 -14.67 5.72 -17.70
N PRO A 138 -15.37 5.99 -18.83
CA PRO A 138 -15.99 7.27 -19.26
C PRO A 138 -17.45 7.51 -18.82
N GLY A 139 -17.99 6.73 -17.89
CA GLY A 139 -19.39 6.79 -17.47
C GLY A 139 -20.25 5.77 -18.20
N ILE A 140 -20.00 4.48 -17.92
CA ILE A 140 -20.66 3.37 -18.60
C ILE A 140 -22.04 3.16 -17.98
N THR A 141 -23.09 3.33 -18.79
CA THR A 141 -24.48 3.10 -18.38
C THR A 141 -24.98 1.77 -18.91
N ILE A 142 -25.42 0.91 -18.00
CA ILE A 142 -26.06 -0.37 -18.29
C ILE A 142 -27.57 -0.13 -18.47
N PRO A 143 -28.13 -0.45 -19.65
CA PRO A 143 -29.57 -0.35 -19.88
C PRO A 143 -30.40 -1.29 -18.99
N ALA A 144 -31.65 -0.93 -18.71
CA ALA A 144 -32.53 -1.70 -17.81
C ALA A 144 -32.96 -3.08 -18.38
N ASP A 145 -32.94 -3.21 -19.70
CA ASP A 145 -33.28 -4.39 -20.49
C ASP A 145 -32.08 -5.35 -20.71
N ALA A 146 -30.89 -4.99 -20.24
CA ALA A 146 -29.73 -5.88 -20.26
C ALA A 146 -29.92 -7.03 -19.27
N ARG A 147 -29.80 -8.27 -19.77
CA ARG A 147 -29.92 -9.51 -19.01
C ARG A 147 -28.59 -9.98 -18.42
N GLY A 148 -27.49 -9.65 -19.08
CA GLY A 148 -26.13 -10.02 -18.67
C GLY A 148 -25.13 -8.98 -19.15
N ILE A 149 -23.97 -8.93 -18.49
CA ILE A 149 -22.86 -8.06 -18.85
C ILE A 149 -21.59 -8.90 -18.90
N THR A 150 -20.78 -8.71 -19.94
CA THR A 150 -19.46 -9.31 -20.05
C THR A 150 -18.42 -8.21 -20.24
N ILE A 151 -17.36 -8.24 -19.44
CA ILE A 151 -16.23 -7.31 -19.55
C ILE A 151 -15.05 -8.09 -20.11
N SER A 152 -14.55 -7.67 -21.27
CA SER A 152 -13.40 -8.31 -21.92
C SER A 152 -12.08 -7.94 -21.23
N ALA A 153 -11.01 -8.69 -21.49
CA ALA A 153 -9.67 -8.39 -20.98
C ALA A 153 -9.11 -7.04 -21.49
N THR A 154 -9.67 -6.48 -22.57
CA THR A 154 -9.29 -5.17 -23.10
C THR A 154 -10.11 -4.02 -22.49
N GLY A 155 -11.07 -4.32 -21.61
CA GLY A 155 -11.94 -3.34 -20.97
C GLY A 155 -13.20 -2.98 -21.77
N GLU A 156 -13.51 -3.73 -22.83
CA GLU A 156 -14.77 -3.55 -23.56
C GLU A 156 -15.93 -4.17 -22.78
N VAL A 157 -17.04 -3.44 -22.67
CA VAL A 157 -18.23 -3.87 -21.93
C VAL A 157 -19.32 -4.24 -22.92
N TRP A 158 -19.72 -5.51 -22.92
CA TRP A 158 -20.79 -6.07 -23.73
C TRP A 158 -22.02 -6.33 -22.86
N ALA A 159 -23.21 -6.12 -23.42
CA ALA A 159 -24.47 -6.38 -22.74
C ALA A 159 -25.36 -7.29 -23.59
N ASP A 160 -25.93 -8.32 -22.96
CA ASP A 160 -26.82 -9.28 -23.60
C ASP A 160 -28.28 -8.87 -23.39
N PHE A 161 -29.07 -8.86 -24.46
CA PHE A 161 -30.48 -8.46 -24.43
C PHE A 161 -31.38 -9.63 -24.85
N ALA A 162 -32.54 -9.79 -24.21
CA ALA A 162 -33.43 -10.92 -24.45
C ALA A 162 -33.99 -11.01 -25.89
N ASP A 163 -34.04 -9.88 -26.61
CA ASP A 163 -34.74 -9.75 -27.89
C ASP A 163 -33.83 -9.59 -29.12
N ARG A 164 -32.53 -9.91 -29.01
CA ARG A 164 -31.65 -10.01 -30.19
C ARG A 164 -30.93 -11.36 -30.19
N LEU A 165 -31.41 -12.26 -31.08
CA LEU A 165 -30.54 -13.24 -31.69
C LEU A 165 -29.38 -12.48 -32.36
N GLU A 166 -28.15 -12.94 -32.08
CA GLU A 166 -26.87 -12.49 -32.65
C GLU A 166 -26.96 -12.04 -34.13
N PRO A 167 -26.17 -11.05 -34.55
CA PRO A 167 -25.48 -11.15 -35.82
C PRO A 167 -24.20 -12.00 -35.70
#